data_AF-A0A530YAZ5-F1
#
_entry.id   AF-A0A530YAZ5-F1
#
_cell.length_a   1.000
_cell.length_b   1.000
_cell.length_c   1.000
_cell.angle_alpha   90.00
_cell.angle_beta   90.00
_cell.angle_gamma   90.00
#
_symmetry.space_group_name_H-M   'P 1'
#
loop_
_entity.id
_entity.type
_entity.pdbx_description
1 polymer ?
#
loop_
_entity_poly.entity_id
_entity_poly.type
_entity_poly.pdbx_seq_one_letter_code
_entity_poly.pdbx_strand_id
1 'polypeptide(L)'
;MTPMEKAGWTPLPHSDEDLERSKSVPDTPQTRAETYRLAWNDPDFMTRRELRAVRLQLELLKPEMILAERGIGSTVILFGGARIPEPGGEAWAAKNETQKENLEKNSKYYEEARKFARLCSQQSATSYYREFVVVTGGGPGVMEAGNRGADDVGAPSIGLNIVLPHEQAPNAYVTPELCFNFHYFAVRKMHFVMRAKAVAVFPGGFGTMDEFFETLTLIQTGHNAVMFEDLARNLS
;
A
#
# COMPACT_ATOMS: atom_id res chain seq x y z
N MET A 1 -14.58 -12.43 -14.43
CA MET A 1 -15.74 -12.38 -15.35
C MET A 1 -17.01 -12.66 -14.59
N THR A 2 -18.04 -11.86 -14.82
CA THR A 2 -19.37 -12.23 -14.34
C THR A 2 -19.87 -13.46 -15.11
N PRO A 3 -20.74 -14.30 -14.53
CA PRO A 3 -21.34 -15.42 -15.25
C PRO A 3 -22.04 -15.03 -16.57
N MET A 4 -22.39 -13.75 -16.75
CA MET A 4 -23.01 -13.20 -17.96
C MET A 4 -22.05 -13.01 -19.14
N GLU A 5 -20.73 -12.96 -18.93
CA GLU A 5 -19.75 -12.76 -20.02
C GLU A 5 -19.41 -14.05 -20.79
N LYS A 6 -19.73 -15.23 -20.24
CA LYS A 6 -19.44 -16.52 -20.87
C LYS A 6 -20.33 -16.86 -22.08
N ALA A 7 -21.32 -16.02 -22.41
CA ALA A 7 -22.29 -16.27 -23.48
C ALA A 7 -21.94 -15.61 -24.84
N GLY A 8 -20.85 -14.84 -24.91
CA GLY A 8 -20.38 -14.22 -26.16
C GLY A 8 -19.45 -15.14 -26.96
N TRP A 9 -19.46 -15.03 -28.29
CA TRP A 9 -18.41 -15.62 -29.12
C TRP A 9 -17.08 -14.91 -28.82
N THR A 10 -16.10 -15.64 -28.29
CA THR A 10 -14.75 -15.14 -28.05
C THR A 10 -13.77 -15.86 -28.98
N PRO A 11 -12.98 -15.15 -29.80
CA PRO A 11 -12.08 -15.77 -30.77
C PRO A 11 -10.88 -16.49 -30.14
N LEU A 12 -10.52 -16.16 -28.90
CA LEU A 12 -9.46 -16.82 -28.13
C LEU A 12 -10.00 -17.20 -26.74
N PRO A 13 -9.67 -18.39 -26.22
CA PRO A 13 -10.07 -18.79 -24.87
C PRO A 13 -9.42 -17.91 -23.80
N HIS A 14 -10.05 -17.84 -22.62
CA HIS A 14 -9.44 -17.18 -21.47
C HIS A 14 -8.40 -18.07 -20.80
N SER A 15 -7.39 -17.44 -20.18
CA SER A 15 -6.28 -18.15 -19.53
C SER A 15 -6.75 -19.11 -18.43
N ASP A 16 -7.82 -18.79 -17.69
CA ASP A 16 -8.40 -19.67 -16.67
C ASP A 16 -9.02 -20.94 -17.28
N GLU A 17 -9.65 -20.84 -18.46
CA GLU A 17 -10.20 -22.00 -19.17
C GLU A 17 -9.10 -22.97 -19.62
N ASP A 18 -8.02 -22.44 -20.19
CA ASP A 18 -6.88 -23.27 -20.62
C ASP A 18 -6.09 -23.84 -19.43
N LEU A 19 -6.06 -23.15 -18.30
CA LEU A 19 -5.51 -23.68 -17.05
C LEU A 19 -6.31 -24.90 -16.58
N GLU A 20 -7.63 -24.83 -16.56
CA GLU A 20 -8.48 -25.98 -16.18
C GLU A 20 -8.33 -27.14 -17.17
N ARG A 21 -8.27 -26.86 -18.49
CA ARG A 21 -8.02 -27.89 -19.50
C ARG A 21 -6.68 -28.58 -19.30
N SER A 22 -5.62 -27.83 -18.96
CA SER A 22 -4.29 -28.39 -18.74
C SER A 22 -4.23 -29.41 -17.60
N LYS A 23 -5.16 -29.35 -16.63
CA LYS A 23 -5.26 -30.31 -15.52
C LYS A 23 -5.88 -31.65 -15.92
N SER A 24 -6.58 -31.70 -17.07
CA SER A 24 -7.32 -32.89 -17.54
C SER A 24 -6.56 -33.76 -18.54
N VAL A 25 -5.31 -33.39 -18.87
CA VAL A 25 -4.48 -34.12 -19.83
C VAL A 25 -3.96 -35.44 -19.24
N PRO A 26 -3.71 -36.47 -20.08
CA PRO A 26 -3.10 -37.71 -19.61
C PRO A 26 -1.77 -37.48 -18.88
N ASP A 27 -1.54 -38.24 -17.83
CA ASP A 27 -0.34 -38.15 -17.01
C ASP A 27 0.83 -38.90 -17.67
N THR A 28 1.82 -38.15 -18.16
CA THR A 28 2.96 -38.63 -18.95
C THR A 28 4.24 -37.94 -18.47
N PRO A 29 5.44 -38.49 -18.76
CA PRO A 29 6.69 -37.81 -18.46
C PRO A 29 6.76 -36.38 -19.03
N GLN A 30 6.15 -36.13 -20.19
CA GLN A 30 6.09 -34.82 -20.84
C GLN A 30 5.16 -33.87 -20.10
N THR A 31 3.96 -34.31 -19.71
CA THR A 31 2.97 -33.46 -19.03
C THR A 31 3.36 -33.12 -17.59
N ARG A 32 4.30 -33.87 -16.99
CA ARG A 32 4.93 -33.57 -15.70
C ARG A 32 6.14 -32.63 -15.80
N ALA A 33 6.70 -32.42 -16.99
CA ALA A 33 7.91 -31.62 -17.16
C ALA A 33 7.66 -30.14 -16.86
N GLU A 34 8.64 -29.44 -16.28
CA GLU A 34 8.55 -28.00 -15.99
C GLU A 34 8.28 -27.18 -17.26
N THR A 35 8.90 -27.56 -18.38
CA THR A 35 8.73 -26.91 -19.68
C THR A 35 7.33 -27.06 -20.28
N TYR A 36 6.49 -27.95 -19.74
CA TYR A 36 5.09 -28.10 -20.16
C TYR A 36 4.13 -27.17 -19.40
N ARG A 37 4.57 -26.59 -18.26
CA ARG A 37 3.73 -25.69 -17.47
C ARG A 37 3.39 -24.42 -18.25
N LEU A 38 2.18 -23.91 -18.07
CA LEU A 38 1.78 -22.63 -18.64
C LEU A 38 2.60 -21.50 -17.99
N ALA A 39 3.30 -20.70 -18.81
CA ALA A 39 4.29 -19.73 -18.36
C ALA A 39 3.76 -18.73 -17.29
N TRP A 40 2.53 -18.24 -17.42
CA TRP A 40 1.94 -17.27 -16.50
C TRP A 40 1.49 -17.89 -15.16
N ASN A 41 1.38 -19.23 -15.10
CA ASN A 41 1.04 -20.00 -13.90
C ASN A 41 2.22 -20.87 -13.40
N ASP A 42 3.43 -20.61 -13.88
CA ASP A 42 4.64 -21.31 -13.46
C ASP A 42 5.46 -20.42 -12.49
N PRO A 43 5.44 -20.68 -11.17
CA PRO A 43 6.15 -19.86 -10.19
C PRO A 43 7.67 -19.85 -10.41
N ASP A 44 8.25 -20.96 -10.89
CA ASP A 44 9.68 -21.08 -11.12
C ASP A 44 10.09 -20.20 -12.30
N PHE A 45 9.29 -20.22 -13.39
CA PHE A 45 9.50 -19.33 -14.53
C PHE A 45 9.30 -17.86 -14.15
N MET A 46 8.20 -17.53 -13.44
CA MET A 46 7.86 -16.16 -13.05
C MET A 46 8.88 -15.52 -12.11
N THR A 47 9.64 -16.31 -11.35
CA THR A 47 10.66 -15.80 -10.43
C THR A 47 12.06 -15.65 -11.06
N ARG A 48 12.26 -16.11 -12.31
CA ARG A 48 13.51 -15.94 -13.07
C ARG A 48 13.95 -14.50 -13.21
N ARG A 49 15.26 -14.25 -13.14
CA ARG A 49 15.86 -12.90 -13.14
C ARG A 49 15.48 -12.09 -14.39
N GLU A 50 15.33 -12.77 -15.52
CA GLU A 50 14.97 -12.23 -16.83
C GLU A 50 13.55 -11.63 -16.84
N LEU A 51 12.64 -12.15 -16.01
CA LEU A 51 11.26 -11.65 -15.91
C LEU A 51 11.08 -10.54 -14.88
N ARG A 52 12.16 -9.86 -14.48
CA ARG A 52 12.08 -8.69 -13.60
C ARG A 52 11.13 -7.62 -14.15
N ALA A 53 11.19 -7.33 -15.46
CA ALA A 53 10.32 -6.32 -16.08
C ALA A 53 8.83 -6.68 -15.99
N VAL A 54 8.50 -7.97 -16.17
CA VAL A 54 7.13 -8.48 -16.03
C VAL A 54 6.66 -8.35 -14.58
N ARG A 55 7.49 -8.73 -13.60
CA ARG A 55 7.15 -8.59 -12.17
C ARG A 55 6.98 -7.14 -11.73
N LEU A 56 7.83 -6.23 -12.22
CA LEU A 56 7.66 -4.79 -12.02
C LEU A 56 6.31 -4.31 -12.55
N GLN A 57 5.93 -4.75 -13.75
CA GLN A 57 4.63 -4.41 -14.33
C GLN A 57 3.47 -4.96 -13.49
N LEU A 58 3.57 -6.19 -12.98
CA LEU A 58 2.53 -6.79 -12.12
C LEU A 58 2.37 -6.01 -10.79
N GLU A 59 3.48 -5.62 -10.16
CA GLU A 59 3.43 -4.80 -8.93
C GLU A 59 2.91 -3.39 -9.18
N LEU A 60 3.09 -2.85 -10.39
CA LEU A 60 2.46 -1.59 -10.77
C LEU A 60 0.95 -1.77 -10.97
N LEU A 61 0.55 -2.76 -11.76
CA LEU A 61 -0.84 -2.92 -12.20
C LEU A 61 -1.78 -3.40 -11.11
N LYS A 62 -1.36 -4.33 -10.24
CA LYS A 62 -2.28 -4.96 -9.27
C LYS A 62 -2.92 -3.93 -8.32
N PRO A 63 -2.17 -3.04 -7.64
CA PRO A 63 -2.78 -2.01 -6.81
C PRO A 63 -3.59 -1.00 -7.63
N GLU A 64 -3.08 -0.60 -8.80
CA GLU A 64 -3.75 0.38 -9.66
C GLU A 64 -5.14 -0.10 -10.11
N MET A 65 -5.23 -1.35 -10.56
CA MET A 65 -6.49 -1.96 -10.98
C MET A 65 -7.47 -2.07 -9.81
N ILE A 66 -7.04 -2.55 -8.65
CA ILE A 66 -7.91 -2.72 -7.47
C ILE A 66 -8.40 -1.36 -6.95
N LEU A 67 -7.53 -0.35 -6.90
CA LEU A 67 -7.92 1.00 -6.48
C LEU A 67 -8.89 1.64 -7.48
N ALA A 68 -8.68 1.43 -8.79
CA ALA A 68 -9.58 1.91 -9.83
C ALA A 68 -10.96 1.23 -9.78
N GLU A 69 -11.01 -0.10 -9.58
CA GLU A 69 -12.25 -0.86 -9.38
C GLU A 69 -13.05 -0.36 -8.16
N ARG A 70 -12.35 0.05 -7.10
CA ARG A 70 -12.94 0.67 -5.90
C ARG A 70 -13.33 2.14 -6.11
N GLY A 71 -12.93 2.74 -7.25
CA GLY A 71 -13.19 4.15 -7.56
C GLY A 71 -12.38 5.14 -6.73
N ILE A 72 -11.25 4.72 -6.13
CA ILE A 72 -10.41 5.57 -5.29
C ILE A 72 -9.57 6.50 -6.17
N GLY A 73 -9.99 7.75 -6.30
CA GLY A 73 -9.35 8.80 -7.08
C GLY A 73 -8.21 9.51 -6.34
N SER A 74 -8.27 9.60 -5.01
CA SER A 74 -7.18 10.21 -4.23
C SER A 74 -6.98 9.67 -2.83
N THR A 75 -5.78 9.89 -2.32
CA THR A 75 -5.32 9.44 -1.01
C THR A 75 -4.71 10.57 -0.18
N VAL A 76 -4.72 10.37 1.15
CA VAL A 76 -3.93 11.15 2.10
C VAL A 76 -2.87 10.24 2.70
N ILE A 77 -1.60 10.56 2.45
CA ILE A 77 -0.49 9.76 2.94
C ILE A 77 -0.15 10.13 4.39
N LEU A 78 -0.01 9.12 5.25
CA LEU A 78 0.53 9.30 6.60
C LEU A 78 1.89 8.58 6.71
N PHE A 79 2.95 9.37 6.89
CA PHE A 79 4.29 8.89 7.19
C PHE A 79 4.65 9.16 8.65
N GLY A 80 5.41 8.25 9.26
CA GLY A 80 5.91 8.44 10.62
C GLY A 80 6.60 7.22 11.20
N GLY A 81 7.03 7.34 12.46
CA GLY A 81 7.81 6.31 13.14
C GLY A 81 7.05 5.00 13.37
N ALA A 82 7.59 3.90 12.85
CA ALA A 82 7.08 2.54 13.08
C ALA A 82 7.21 2.06 14.54
N ARG A 83 7.96 2.79 15.37
CA ARG A 83 8.31 2.40 16.76
C ARG A 83 7.51 3.15 17.82
N ILE A 84 6.72 4.14 17.42
CA ILE A 84 5.93 4.95 18.35
C ILE A 84 4.76 4.10 18.85
N PRO A 85 4.64 3.79 20.16
CA PRO A 85 3.55 2.97 20.66
C PRO A 85 2.24 3.76 20.73
N GLU A 86 1.12 3.02 20.77
CA GLU A 86 -0.17 3.56 21.22
C GLU A 86 -0.03 4.10 22.66
N PRO A 87 -0.74 5.18 23.05
CA PRO A 87 -0.80 5.61 24.44
C PRO A 87 -1.20 4.48 25.39
N GLY A 88 -0.36 4.18 26.38
CA GLY A 88 -0.57 3.06 27.31
C GLY A 88 -0.16 1.68 26.78
N GLY A 89 0.27 1.60 25.52
CA GLY A 89 0.87 0.41 24.92
C GLY A 89 2.33 0.22 25.30
N GLU A 90 2.86 -0.98 25.04
CA GLU A 90 4.26 -1.31 25.32
C GLU A 90 5.21 -0.61 24.32
N ALA A 91 6.25 0.03 24.85
CA ALA A 91 7.36 0.57 24.06
C ALA A 91 8.30 -0.54 23.57
N TRP A 92 7.78 -1.51 22.82
CA TRP A 92 8.44 -2.76 22.40
C TRP A 92 9.79 -2.56 21.69
N ALA A 93 10.00 -1.40 21.08
CA ALA A 93 11.22 -1.08 20.35
C ALA A 93 12.33 -0.47 21.22
N ALA A 94 12.08 -0.22 22.51
CA ALA A 94 13.05 0.34 23.43
C ALA A 94 14.14 -0.68 23.77
N LYS A 95 15.41 -0.25 23.76
CA LYS A 95 16.56 -1.06 24.19
C LYS A 95 17.16 -0.61 25.52
N ASN A 96 16.68 0.52 26.06
CA ASN A 96 17.11 1.10 27.33
C ASN A 96 16.02 2.04 27.88
N GLU A 97 16.15 2.44 29.14
CA GLU A 97 15.12 3.23 29.83
C GLU A 97 14.91 4.61 29.20
N THR A 98 15.97 5.27 28.74
CA THR A 98 15.85 6.57 28.05
C THR A 98 15.06 6.45 26.75
N GLN A 99 15.28 5.39 25.97
CA GLN A 99 14.50 5.14 24.76
C GLN A 99 13.04 4.84 25.09
N LYS A 100 12.79 4.06 26.14
CA LYS A 100 11.44 3.76 26.61
C LYS A 100 10.68 5.04 26.98
N GLU A 101 11.26 5.88 27.84
CA GLU A 101 10.67 7.17 28.21
C GLU A 101 10.39 8.05 26.99
N ASN A 102 11.31 8.09 26.02
CA ASN A 102 11.13 8.89 24.81
C ASN A 102 10.01 8.33 23.92
N LEU A 103 9.90 7.00 23.78
CA LEU A 103 8.83 6.36 23.02
C LEU A 103 7.47 6.59 23.69
N GLU A 104 7.40 6.46 25.01
CA GLU A 104 6.19 6.75 25.79
C GLU A 104 5.78 8.23 25.66
N LYS A 105 6.73 9.17 25.76
CA LYS A 105 6.47 10.61 25.52
C LYS A 105 6.00 10.88 24.09
N ASN A 106 6.50 10.12 23.12
CA ASN A 106 6.13 10.24 21.71
C ASN A 106 4.80 9.55 21.37
N SER A 107 4.23 8.73 22.27
CA SER A 107 2.92 8.09 22.05
C SER A 107 1.80 9.10 21.75
N LYS A 108 1.94 10.35 22.21
CA LYS A 108 1.04 11.45 21.82
C LYS A 108 0.91 11.59 20.29
N TYR A 109 1.98 11.35 19.53
CA TYR A 109 1.96 11.44 18.07
C TYR A 109 1.19 10.30 17.40
N TYR A 110 1.12 9.13 18.05
CA TYR A 110 0.19 8.08 17.62
C TYR A 110 -1.23 8.62 17.67
N GLU A 111 -1.62 9.24 18.79
CA GLU A 111 -2.99 9.70 18.95
C GLU A 111 -3.34 10.89 18.06
N GLU A 112 -2.38 11.79 17.81
CA GLU A 112 -2.56 12.85 16.80
C GLU A 112 -2.70 12.28 15.38
N ALA A 113 -1.94 11.25 15.01
CA ALA A 113 -2.07 10.58 13.72
C ALA A 113 -3.43 9.89 13.57
N ARG A 114 -3.91 9.22 14.64
CA ARG A 114 -5.23 8.59 14.69
C ARG A 114 -6.35 9.60 14.54
N LYS A 115 -6.28 10.73 15.27
CA LYS A 115 -7.25 11.83 15.13
C LYS A 115 -7.24 12.42 13.73
N PHE A 116 -6.06 12.68 13.16
CA PHE A 116 -5.94 13.21 11.80
C PHE A 116 -6.57 12.27 10.77
N ALA A 117 -6.24 10.97 10.83
CA ALA A 117 -6.83 9.97 9.94
C ALA A 117 -8.34 9.85 10.08
N ARG A 118 -8.89 10.00 11.30
CA ARG A 118 -10.33 10.06 11.52
C ARG A 118 -10.98 11.23 10.79
N LEU A 119 -10.38 12.42 10.86
CA LEU A 119 -10.87 13.62 10.17
C LEU A 119 -10.81 13.44 8.64
N CYS A 120 -9.69 12.93 8.11
CA CYS A 120 -9.56 12.61 6.68
C CYS A 120 -10.63 11.61 6.24
N SER A 121 -10.90 10.59 7.05
CA SER A 121 -11.89 9.55 6.76
C SER A 121 -13.33 10.07 6.77
N GLN A 122 -13.65 10.96 7.71
CA GLN A 122 -14.95 11.66 7.73
C GLN A 122 -15.13 12.55 6.50
N GLN A 123 -14.07 13.25 6.07
CA GLN A 123 -14.09 14.01 4.83
C GLN A 123 -14.23 13.09 3.61
N SER A 124 -13.51 11.97 3.60
CA SER A 124 -13.56 10.96 2.54
C SER A 124 -14.97 10.38 2.37
N ALA A 125 -15.73 10.22 3.46
CA ALA A 125 -17.11 9.75 3.44
C ALA A 125 -18.03 10.64 2.57
N THR A 126 -17.76 11.95 2.47
CA THR A 126 -18.54 12.86 1.59
C THR A 126 -18.43 12.51 0.10
N SER A 127 -17.41 11.73 -0.26
CA SER A 127 -17.13 11.24 -1.62
C SER A 127 -17.40 9.74 -1.78
N TYR A 128 -18.10 9.11 -0.82
CA TYR A 128 -18.24 7.65 -0.76
C TYR A 128 -16.89 6.92 -0.74
N TYR A 129 -15.92 7.49 0.00
CA TYR A 129 -14.57 6.95 0.15
C TYR A 129 -13.80 6.82 -1.17
N ARG A 130 -14.04 7.75 -2.11
CA ARG A 130 -13.32 7.83 -3.39
C ARG A 130 -12.17 8.83 -3.32
N GLU A 131 -12.27 9.82 -2.46
CA GLU A 131 -11.29 10.89 -2.32
C GLU A 131 -10.75 10.95 -0.89
N PHE A 132 -9.52 11.39 -0.70
CA PHE A 132 -8.86 11.53 0.61
C PHE A 132 -8.81 10.24 1.44
N VAL A 133 -8.74 9.08 0.79
CA VAL A 133 -8.64 7.79 1.47
C VAL A 133 -7.28 7.68 2.17
N VAL A 134 -7.27 7.31 3.45
CA VAL A 134 -6.03 7.19 4.23
C VAL A 134 -5.15 6.07 3.66
N VAL A 135 -3.89 6.37 3.38
CA VAL A 135 -2.88 5.40 2.95
C VAL A 135 -1.64 5.47 3.83
N THR A 136 -1.13 4.31 4.23
CA THR A 136 0.08 4.19 5.05
C THR A 136 0.97 3.05 4.52
N GLY A 137 2.15 2.88 5.13
CA GLY A 137 3.01 1.73 4.85
C GLY A 137 2.55 0.41 5.45
N GLY A 138 1.42 0.37 6.17
CA GLY A 138 0.81 -0.84 6.74
C GLY A 138 1.56 -1.46 7.92
N GLY A 139 2.60 -0.80 8.44
CA GLY A 139 3.35 -1.26 9.62
C GLY A 139 2.77 -0.77 10.96
N PRO A 140 3.46 -1.02 12.07
CA PRO A 140 3.08 -0.54 13.40
C PRO A 140 3.29 0.98 13.58
N GLY A 141 2.92 1.49 14.75
CA GLY A 141 3.15 2.87 15.16
C GLY A 141 2.31 3.89 14.42
N VAL A 142 2.90 4.95 13.87
CA VAL A 142 2.11 6.01 13.19
C VAL A 142 1.30 5.46 12.00
N MET A 143 1.86 4.48 11.27
CA MET A 143 1.15 3.85 10.17
C MET A 143 -0.11 3.14 10.66
N GLU A 144 0.01 2.36 11.74
CA GLU A 144 -1.12 1.73 12.41
C GLU A 144 -2.13 2.75 12.93
N ALA A 145 -1.67 3.81 13.59
CA ALA A 145 -2.52 4.89 14.07
C ALA A 145 -3.38 5.49 12.94
N GLY A 146 -2.77 5.68 11.77
CA GLY A 146 -3.45 6.14 10.57
C GLY A 146 -4.56 5.18 10.12
N ASN A 147 -4.23 3.89 9.95
CA ASN A 147 -5.22 2.89 9.56
C ASN A 147 -6.35 2.75 10.60
N ARG A 148 -5.99 2.75 11.88
CA ARG A 148 -6.94 2.67 13.00
C ARG A 148 -7.85 3.89 13.12
N GLY A 149 -7.34 5.08 12.85
CA GLY A 149 -8.15 6.29 12.88
C GLY A 149 -9.27 6.27 11.82
N ALA A 150 -9.02 5.62 10.68
CA ALA A 150 -10.04 5.34 9.67
C ALA A 150 -11.02 4.24 10.12
N ASP A 151 -10.49 3.14 10.67
CA ASP A 151 -11.27 2.01 11.19
C ASP A 151 -12.25 2.43 12.31
N ASP A 152 -11.83 3.33 13.21
CA ASP A 152 -12.66 3.89 14.29
C ASP A 152 -13.99 4.48 13.81
N VAL A 153 -14.06 4.92 12.55
CA VAL A 153 -15.25 5.50 11.91
C VAL A 153 -15.79 4.62 10.77
N GLY A 154 -15.36 3.37 10.69
CA GLY A 154 -15.79 2.40 9.69
C GLY A 154 -15.37 2.75 8.25
N ALA A 155 -14.34 3.56 8.07
CA ALA A 155 -13.85 3.98 6.77
C ALA A 155 -12.75 3.03 6.25
N PRO A 156 -12.65 2.82 4.92
CA PRO A 156 -11.57 2.03 4.35
C PRO A 156 -10.23 2.75 4.49
N SER A 157 -9.15 1.98 4.65
CA SER A 157 -7.78 2.48 4.65
C SER A 157 -6.84 1.52 3.91
N ILE A 158 -5.83 2.09 3.25
CA ILE A 158 -4.90 1.38 2.37
C ILE A 158 -3.60 1.10 3.13
N GLY A 159 -3.07 -0.12 2.99
CA GLY A 159 -1.75 -0.52 3.45
C GLY A 159 -0.86 -0.88 2.27
N LEU A 160 0.23 -0.14 2.08
CA LEU A 160 1.26 -0.46 1.09
C LEU A 160 2.46 -1.07 1.83
N ASN A 161 2.44 -2.38 2.07
CA ASN A 161 3.49 -3.13 2.76
C ASN A 161 4.68 -3.44 1.85
N ILE A 162 5.81 -3.82 2.43
CA ILE A 162 7.00 -4.24 1.69
C ILE A 162 7.59 -5.49 2.34
N VAL A 163 8.05 -6.43 1.51
CA VAL A 163 8.80 -7.61 1.99
C VAL A 163 10.12 -7.15 2.59
N LEU A 164 10.33 -7.47 3.88
CA LEU A 164 11.56 -7.20 4.62
C LEU A 164 12.17 -8.53 5.12
N PRO A 165 13.49 -8.59 5.40
CA PRO A 165 14.15 -9.80 5.91
C PRO A 165 13.55 -10.34 7.22
N HIS A 166 13.00 -9.44 8.04
CA HIS A 166 12.18 -9.78 9.19
C HIS A 166 10.79 -9.26 8.90
N GLU A 167 9.90 -10.16 8.55
CA GLU A 167 8.56 -9.84 8.10
C GLU A 167 7.76 -9.21 9.24
N GLN A 168 7.18 -8.04 8.98
CA GLN A 168 6.19 -7.43 9.86
C GLN A 168 4.84 -7.73 9.24
N ALA A 169 3.98 -8.45 9.99
CA ALA A 169 2.59 -8.59 9.60
C ALA A 169 1.99 -7.18 9.41
N PRO A 170 1.14 -6.98 8.39
CA PRO A 170 0.40 -5.73 8.28
C PRO A 170 -0.40 -5.49 9.55
N ASN A 171 -0.53 -4.23 9.95
CA ASN A 171 -1.36 -3.89 11.10
C ASN A 171 -2.82 -4.28 10.83
N ALA A 172 -3.54 -4.67 11.89
CA ALA A 172 -4.86 -5.28 11.79
C ALA A 172 -5.98 -4.31 11.35
N TYR A 173 -5.69 -3.01 11.23
CA TYR A 173 -6.66 -1.96 10.90
C TYR A 173 -6.63 -1.59 9.41
N VAL A 174 -5.69 -2.14 8.63
CA VAL A 174 -5.72 -2.02 7.17
C VAL A 174 -6.95 -2.77 6.66
N THR A 175 -7.71 -2.17 5.73
CA THR A 175 -8.82 -2.87 5.08
C THR A 175 -8.28 -4.09 4.32
N PRO A 176 -8.77 -5.31 4.58
CA PRO A 176 -8.19 -6.53 4.02
C PRO A 176 -8.04 -6.52 2.49
N GLU A 177 -9.00 -5.95 1.76
CA GLU A 177 -8.94 -5.89 0.29
C GLU A 177 -8.08 -4.74 -0.26
N LEU A 178 -7.57 -3.86 0.61
CA LEU A 178 -6.68 -2.74 0.29
C LEU A 178 -5.29 -2.91 0.95
N CYS A 179 -4.92 -4.14 1.27
CA CYS A 179 -3.62 -4.51 1.82
C CYS A 179 -2.72 -5.08 0.70
N PHE A 180 -1.75 -4.30 0.25
CA PHE A 180 -0.85 -4.65 -0.85
C PHE A 180 0.55 -4.94 -0.32
N ASN A 181 1.18 -6.01 -0.79
CA ASN A 181 2.55 -6.37 -0.41
C ASN A 181 3.47 -6.24 -1.62
N PHE A 182 4.48 -5.39 -1.51
CA PHE A 182 5.43 -5.10 -2.58
C PHE A 182 6.76 -5.81 -2.36
N HIS A 183 7.47 -6.10 -3.45
CA HIS A 183 8.87 -6.53 -3.41
C HIS A 183 9.80 -5.40 -3.87
N TYR A 184 9.37 -4.51 -4.78
CA TYR A 184 10.18 -3.39 -5.25
C TYR A 184 9.84 -2.08 -4.52
N PHE A 185 10.80 -1.56 -3.74
CA PHE A 185 10.67 -0.28 -3.03
C PHE A 185 10.26 0.89 -3.92
N ALA A 186 10.81 0.98 -5.13
CA ALA A 186 10.51 2.07 -6.06
C ALA A 186 9.04 2.07 -6.51
N VAL A 187 8.47 0.89 -6.79
CA VAL A 187 7.07 0.77 -7.21
C VAL A 187 6.14 1.12 -6.05
N ARG A 188 6.47 0.67 -4.84
CA ARG A 188 5.75 1.05 -3.62
C ARG A 188 5.73 2.57 -3.39
N LYS A 189 6.90 3.22 -3.51
CA LYS A 189 7.03 4.68 -3.39
C LYS A 189 6.21 5.43 -4.43
N MET A 190 6.23 4.94 -5.67
CA MET A 190 5.40 5.48 -6.74
C MET A 190 3.91 5.43 -6.40
N HIS A 191 3.42 4.30 -5.87
CA HIS A 191 2.01 4.16 -5.47
C HIS A 191 1.56 5.09 -4.34
N PHE A 192 2.47 5.49 -3.44
CA PHE A 192 2.14 6.55 -2.46
C PHE A 192 1.76 7.83 -3.19
N VAL A 193 2.60 8.28 -4.12
CA VAL A 193 2.47 9.62 -4.72
C VAL A 193 1.48 9.69 -5.88
N MET A 194 1.24 8.60 -6.61
CA MET A 194 0.37 8.57 -7.80
C MET A 194 -1.05 9.12 -7.55
N ARG A 195 -1.59 8.93 -6.35
CA ARG A 195 -2.94 9.37 -5.95
C ARG A 195 -2.92 10.39 -4.81
N ALA A 196 -1.74 10.83 -4.38
CA ALA A 196 -1.62 11.69 -3.21
C ALA A 196 -2.18 13.08 -3.48
N LYS A 197 -3.18 13.49 -2.69
CA LYS A 197 -3.61 14.88 -2.59
C LYS A 197 -2.97 15.63 -1.43
N ALA A 198 -2.61 14.91 -0.38
CA ALA A 198 -1.97 15.45 0.81
C ALA A 198 -1.00 14.44 1.41
N VAL A 199 0.02 14.96 2.09
CA VAL A 199 1.01 14.17 2.84
C VAL A 199 1.12 14.75 4.24
N ALA A 200 0.89 13.92 5.25
CA ALA A 200 1.11 14.25 6.65
C ALA A 200 2.32 13.47 7.16
N VAL A 201 3.31 14.21 7.67
CA VAL A 201 4.58 13.65 8.17
C VAL A 201 4.64 13.84 9.67
N PHE A 202 4.56 12.74 10.40
CA PHE A 202 4.73 12.69 11.85
C PHE A 202 6.19 12.35 12.20
N PRO A 203 6.62 12.56 13.46
CA PRO A 203 7.97 12.19 13.88
C PRO A 203 8.32 10.75 13.55
N GLY A 204 9.50 10.54 12.97
CA GLY A 204 9.92 9.24 12.46
C GLY A 204 11.42 9.13 12.24
N GLY A 205 11.85 7.99 11.72
CA GLY A 205 13.25 7.68 11.47
C GLY A 205 13.68 7.92 10.02
N PHE A 206 14.70 7.20 9.56
CA PHE A 206 15.22 7.33 8.20
C PHE A 206 14.20 7.05 7.10
N GLY A 207 13.31 6.06 7.26
CA GLY A 207 12.27 5.79 6.27
C GLY A 207 11.32 6.99 6.07
N THR A 208 10.90 7.60 7.18
CA THR A 208 10.07 8.81 7.16
C THR A 208 10.80 10.00 6.51
N MET A 209 12.10 10.15 6.77
CA MET A 209 12.90 11.21 6.14
C MET A 209 13.10 10.97 4.64
N ASP A 210 13.34 9.73 4.22
CA ASP A 210 13.46 9.34 2.82
C ASP A 210 12.18 9.70 2.04
N GLU A 211 11.01 9.29 2.55
CA GLU A 211 9.70 9.62 1.97
C GLU A 211 9.41 11.12 1.97
N PHE A 212 9.80 11.83 3.03
CA PHE A 212 9.65 13.28 3.13
C PHE A 212 10.48 14.03 2.09
N PHE A 213 11.79 13.74 1.98
CA PHE A 213 12.68 14.41 1.02
C PHE A 213 12.35 14.03 -0.42
N GLU A 214 11.93 12.80 -0.68
CA GLU A 214 11.41 12.39 -1.99
C GLU A 214 10.17 13.22 -2.37
N THR A 215 9.20 13.34 -1.46
CA THR A 215 7.98 14.15 -1.68
C THR A 215 8.34 15.61 -1.96
N LEU A 216 9.23 16.21 -1.17
CA LEU A 216 9.70 17.58 -1.38
C LEU A 216 10.38 17.75 -2.74
N THR A 217 11.21 16.79 -3.15
CA THR A 217 11.89 16.83 -4.45
C THR A 217 10.89 16.80 -5.60
N LEU A 218 9.85 15.98 -5.51
CA LEU A 218 8.79 15.90 -6.53
C LEU A 218 7.97 17.18 -6.62
N ILE A 219 7.68 17.81 -5.48
CA ILE A 219 7.00 19.13 -5.44
C ILE A 219 7.90 20.20 -6.08
N GLN A 220 9.17 20.27 -5.67
CA GLN A 220 10.13 21.25 -6.18
C GLN A 220 10.33 21.15 -7.70
N THR A 221 10.26 19.93 -8.25
CA THR A 221 10.45 19.67 -9.69
C THR A 221 9.16 19.73 -10.50
N GLY A 222 8.00 19.97 -9.86
CA GLY A 222 6.71 20.06 -10.55
C GLY A 222 6.17 18.71 -11.04
N HIS A 223 6.68 17.60 -10.50
CA HIS A 223 6.26 16.24 -10.85
C HIS A 223 5.13 15.72 -9.96
N ASN A 224 4.59 16.54 -9.05
CA ASN A 224 3.43 16.22 -8.22
C ASN A 224 2.54 17.44 -7.95
N ALA A 225 1.24 17.22 -7.91
CA ALA A 225 0.21 18.22 -7.58
C ALA A 225 -0.26 18.12 -6.12
N VAL A 226 0.63 17.72 -5.20
CA VAL A 226 0.32 17.74 -3.76
C VAL A 226 0.11 19.20 -3.37
N MET A 227 -1.10 19.53 -2.92
CA MET A 227 -1.49 20.90 -2.58
C MET A 227 -0.76 21.33 -1.30
N PHE A 228 0.39 21.99 -1.45
CA PHE A 228 0.76 23.08 -0.54
C PHE A 228 0.09 24.32 -1.10
N GLU A 229 -1.09 24.70 -0.60
CA GLU A 229 -1.62 26.03 -0.90
C GLU A 229 -0.62 27.08 -0.42
N ASP A 230 0.11 27.68 -1.37
CA ASP A 230 0.52 29.09 -1.49
C ASP A 230 0.65 29.93 -0.20
N LEU A 231 1.25 29.40 0.86
CA LEU A 231 1.63 30.18 2.05
C LEU A 231 2.72 31.22 1.76
N ALA A 232 3.40 31.12 0.61
CA ALA A 232 4.46 32.04 0.19
C ALA A 232 4.00 33.16 -0.74
N ARG A 233 2.78 33.10 -1.33
CA ARG A 233 2.29 34.17 -2.24
C ARG A 233 1.52 35.29 -1.54
N ASN A 234 1.20 35.14 -0.26
CA ASN A 234 0.52 36.16 0.54
C ASN A 234 1.46 36.93 1.50
N LEU A 235 2.78 36.84 1.31
CA LEU A 235 3.78 37.56 2.11
C LEU A 235 4.80 38.37 1.27
N SER A 236 4.43 38.73 0.03
CA SER A 236 5.17 39.72 -0.78
C SER A 236 4.29 40.88 -1.17
#